data_AF-K0F1E4-F1
#
_entry.id   AF-K0F1E4-F1
#
_cell.length_a   1.000
_cell.length_b   1.000
_cell.length_c   1.000
_cell.angle_alpha   90.00
_cell.angle_beta   90.00
_cell.angle_gamma   90.00
#
_symmetry.space_group_name_H-M   'P 1'
#
loop_
_entity.id
_entity.type
_entity.pdbx_description
1 polymer ?
#
loop_
_entity_poly.entity_id
_entity_poly.type
_entity_poly.pdbx_seq_one_letter_code
_entity_poly.pdbx_strand_id
1 'polypeptide(L)'
;MRIAELSRTSGVPPATIKYYLREGLLPPGLRTHHNQVEYGDQHVNRLRLIRALVDIGGISISAAGELISVLDTGDLTARQALGEAMYALGARRSPVGADQQAAAEADVADLLARRAWSVDDENPARHTLTDVCAALRQLGHADVIAKMDDYAAAAEAVAAIDIELVRGVPTVERMTETAIVGTILGDTMLSALRRLAQEHVSGQVLPDED
;
A
#
# COMPACT_ATOMS: atom_id res chain seq x y z
N MET A 1 -8.09 8.56 28.87
CA MET A 1 -8.07 9.91 28.24
C MET A 1 -9.45 10.30 27.70
N ARG A 2 -9.81 11.59 27.72
CA ARG A 2 -11.06 12.10 27.09
C ARG A 2 -10.82 12.45 25.61
N ILE A 3 -11.88 12.69 24.82
CA ILE A 3 -11.75 12.95 23.36
C ILE A 3 -10.80 14.11 23.02
N ALA A 4 -10.80 15.19 23.82
CA ALA A 4 -9.91 16.33 23.61
C ALA A 4 -8.43 15.95 23.85
N GLU A 5 -8.17 15.09 24.82
CA GLU A 5 -6.84 14.58 25.11
C GLU A 5 -6.41 13.54 24.06
N LEU A 6 -7.30 12.62 23.68
CA LEU A 6 -7.09 11.67 22.58
C LEU A 6 -6.71 12.40 21.29
N SER A 7 -7.39 13.50 20.98
CA SER A 7 -7.09 14.33 19.82
C SER A 7 -5.69 14.93 19.88
N ARG A 8 -5.29 15.50 21.02
CA ARG A 8 -3.93 16.03 21.20
C ARG A 8 -2.86 14.93 21.09
N THR A 9 -3.09 13.78 21.71
CA THR A 9 -2.09 12.69 21.76
C THR A 9 -1.94 11.97 20.42
N SER A 10 -3.03 11.78 19.69
CA SER A 10 -3.03 11.14 18.37
C SER A 10 -2.69 12.10 17.22
N GLY A 11 -2.84 13.42 17.42
CA GLY A 11 -2.77 14.40 16.35
C GLY A 11 -4.02 14.43 15.44
N VAL A 12 -5.05 13.64 15.76
CA VAL A 12 -6.27 13.53 14.93
C VAL A 12 -7.34 14.50 15.43
N PRO A 13 -7.95 15.33 14.56
CA PRO A 13 -8.99 16.26 14.97
C PRO A 13 -10.23 15.55 15.58
N PRO A 14 -10.95 16.16 16.55
CA PRO A 14 -12.10 15.52 17.19
C PRO A 14 -13.23 15.16 16.22
N ALA A 15 -13.42 15.94 15.15
CA ALA A 15 -14.40 15.65 14.11
C ALA A 15 -14.04 14.37 13.34
N THR A 16 -12.76 14.18 13.01
CA THR A 16 -12.25 12.98 12.35
C THR A 16 -12.31 11.76 13.26
N ILE A 17 -12.01 11.91 14.56
CA ILE A 17 -12.19 10.83 15.56
C ILE A 17 -13.66 10.40 15.61
N LYS A 18 -14.60 11.35 15.69
CA LYS A 18 -16.05 11.05 15.67
C LYS A 18 -16.48 10.38 14.36
N TYR A 19 -15.89 10.79 13.24
CA TYR A 19 -16.13 10.14 11.95
C TYR A 19 -15.66 8.68 11.97
N TYR A 20 -14.41 8.39 12.37
CA TYR A 20 -13.92 7.01 12.47
C TYR A 20 -14.69 6.13 13.46
N LEU A 21 -15.22 6.70 14.55
CA LEU A 21 -16.14 6.00 15.45
C LEU A 21 -17.46 5.62 14.78
N ARG A 22 -18.01 6.49 13.92
CA ARG A 22 -19.27 6.22 13.19
C ARG A 22 -19.08 5.19 12.08
N GLU A 23 -17.96 5.26 11.38
CA GLU A 23 -17.60 4.30 10.33
C GLU A 23 -17.09 2.95 10.90
N GLY A 24 -16.93 2.83 12.22
CA GLY A 24 -16.49 1.59 12.86
C GLY A 24 -14.98 1.30 12.81
N LEU A 25 -14.17 2.18 12.23
CA LEU A 25 -12.71 2.02 12.15
C LEU A 25 -12.01 2.13 13.52
N LEU A 26 -12.60 2.92 14.41
CA LEU A 26 -12.12 3.10 15.78
C LEU A 26 -13.08 2.40 16.75
N PRO A 27 -12.61 1.51 17.64
CA PRO A 27 -13.44 0.93 18.67
C PRO A 27 -14.07 2.02 19.57
N PRO A 28 -15.29 1.78 20.10
CA PRO A 28 -15.89 2.72 21.03
C PRO A 28 -15.07 2.78 22.33
N GLY A 29 -14.93 3.98 22.87
CA GLY A 29 -14.33 4.15 24.20
C GLY A 29 -15.23 3.59 25.30
N LEU A 30 -14.65 3.37 26.48
CA LEU A 30 -15.36 2.88 27.66
C LEU A 30 -16.24 4.00 28.23
N ARG A 31 -17.56 3.78 28.29
CA ARG A 31 -18.48 4.75 28.91
C ARG A 31 -18.34 4.70 30.43
N THR A 32 -17.83 5.77 31.05
CA THR A 32 -17.65 5.86 32.51
C THR A 32 -18.77 6.63 33.22
N HIS A 33 -19.38 7.63 32.59
CA HIS A 33 -20.63 8.26 33.06
C HIS A 33 -21.54 8.63 31.87
N HIS A 34 -22.75 9.16 32.15
CA HIS A 34 -23.77 9.47 31.14
C HIS A 34 -23.22 10.27 29.94
N ASN A 35 -22.35 11.26 30.18
CA ASN A 35 -21.72 12.11 29.16
C ASN A 35 -20.19 11.97 29.11
N GLN A 36 -19.65 10.84 29.56
CA GLN A 36 -18.21 10.66 29.72
C GLN A 36 -17.75 9.31 29.17
N VAL A 37 -16.91 9.39 28.15
CA VAL A 37 -16.27 8.25 27.48
C VAL A 37 -14.76 8.33 27.70
N GLU A 38 -14.13 7.22 28.03
CA GLU A 38 -12.69 7.07 28.20
C GLU A 38 -12.10 6.26 27.07
N TYR A 39 -11.02 6.79 26.53
CA TYR A 39 -10.18 6.14 25.53
C TYR A 39 -8.85 5.76 26.19
N GLY A 40 -8.16 4.78 25.62
CA GLY A 40 -6.85 4.31 26.05
C GLY A 40 -5.83 4.32 24.91
N ASP A 41 -4.60 3.91 25.19
CA ASP A 41 -3.48 3.96 24.23
C ASP A 41 -3.74 3.13 22.96
N GLN A 42 -4.50 2.04 23.06
CA GLN A 42 -4.98 1.28 21.90
C GLN A 42 -5.72 2.16 20.88
N HIS A 43 -6.47 3.17 21.34
CA HIS A 43 -7.17 4.10 20.46
C HIS A 43 -6.20 5.08 19.81
N VAL A 44 -5.15 5.51 20.52
CA VAL A 44 -4.08 6.34 19.96
C VAL A 44 -3.36 5.59 18.86
N ASN A 45 -2.97 4.34 19.11
CA ASN A 45 -2.27 3.50 18.14
C ASN A 45 -3.15 3.20 16.92
N ARG A 46 -4.44 2.86 17.14
CA ARG A 46 -5.41 2.67 16.05
C ARG A 46 -5.56 3.93 15.20
N LEU A 47 -5.70 5.11 15.82
CA LEU A 47 -5.79 6.38 15.11
C LEU A 47 -4.55 6.66 14.26
N ARG A 48 -3.35 6.43 14.82
CA ARG A 48 -2.09 6.61 14.09
C ARG A 48 -1.98 5.66 12.90
N LEU A 49 -2.38 4.39 13.08
CA LEU A 49 -2.42 3.41 12.00
C LEU A 49 -3.36 3.85 10.88
N ILE A 50 -4.60 4.24 11.22
CA ILE A 50 -5.57 4.74 10.22
C ILE A 50 -4.98 5.92 9.43
N ARG A 51 -4.39 6.89 10.13
CA ARG A 51 -3.79 8.06 9.47
C ARG A 51 -2.60 7.70 8.61
N ALA A 52 -1.74 6.78 9.05
CA ALA A 52 -0.61 6.33 8.23
C ALA A 52 -1.12 5.66 6.94
N LEU A 53 -2.07 4.74 7.03
CA LEU A 53 -2.62 4.04 5.86
C LEU A 53 -3.30 5.01 4.88
N VAL A 54 -4.12 5.94 5.39
CA VAL A 54 -4.90 6.85 4.53
C VAL A 54 -4.05 8.02 4.00
N ASP A 55 -3.33 8.73 4.86
CA ASP A 55 -2.65 9.97 4.47
C ASP A 55 -1.32 9.72 3.76
N ILE A 56 -0.58 8.70 4.22
CA ILE A 56 0.74 8.37 3.67
C ILE A 56 0.56 7.27 2.63
N GLY A 57 -0.10 6.17 2.98
CA GLY A 57 -0.34 5.05 2.07
C GLY A 57 -1.31 5.35 0.92
N GLY A 58 -2.15 6.37 1.04
CA GLY A 58 -3.06 6.80 -0.03
C GLY A 58 -4.24 5.87 -0.29
N ILE A 59 -4.50 4.88 0.57
CA ILE A 59 -5.67 4.01 0.44
C ILE A 59 -6.96 4.68 0.94
N SER A 60 -8.09 4.23 0.44
CA SER A 60 -9.40 4.74 0.89
C SER A 60 -9.68 4.40 2.35
N ILE A 61 -10.58 5.15 2.99
CA ILE A 61 -11.03 4.87 4.36
C ILE A 61 -11.69 3.48 4.45
N SER A 62 -12.43 3.06 3.41
CA SER A 62 -13.04 1.72 3.34
C SER A 62 -11.96 0.63 3.35
N ALA A 63 -10.98 0.75 2.46
CA ALA A 63 -9.87 -0.20 2.37
C ALA A 63 -9.03 -0.23 3.66
N ALA A 64 -8.80 0.92 4.30
CA ALA A 64 -8.17 0.96 5.61
C ALA A 64 -8.99 0.24 6.68
N GLY A 65 -10.33 0.36 6.66
CA GLY A 65 -11.23 -0.37 7.54
C GLY A 65 -11.17 -1.88 7.33
N GLU A 66 -11.15 -2.34 6.08
CA GLU A 66 -11.01 -3.75 5.72
C GLU A 66 -9.69 -4.34 6.25
N LEU A 67 -8.56 -3.66 6.02
CA LEU A 67 -7.26 -4.09 6.53
C LEU A 67 -7.17 -4.06 8.07
N ILE A 68 -7.80 -3.08 8.71
CA ILE A 68 -7.88 -3.04 10.17
C ILE A 68 -8.74 -4.19 10.69
N SER A 69 -9.82 -4.56 10.00
CA SER A 69 -10.61 -5.73 10.37
C SER A 69 -9.78 -7.01 10.28
N VAL A 70 -8.92 -7.15 9.27
CA VAL A 70 -7.99 -8.28 9.15
C VAL A 70 -7.05 -8.36 10.37
N LEU A 71 -6.54 -7.21 10.82
CA LEU A 71 -5.69 -7.15 12.03
C LEU A 71 -6.48 -7.49 13.31
N ASP A 72 -7.73 -7.07 13.38
CA ASP A 72 -8.57 -7.24 14.57
C ASP A 72 -9.06 -8.68 14.76
N THR A 73 -9.34 -9.40 13.66
CA THR A 73 -9.76 -10.80 13.78
C THR A 73 -8.58 -11.75 13.93
N GLY A 74 -7.43 -11.43 13.32
CA GLY A 74 -6.24 -12.29 13.36
C GLY A 74 -6.43 -13.62 12.61
N ASP A 75 -7.46 -13.74 11.77
CA ASP A 75 -7.81 -14.99 11.09
C ASP A 75 -6.92 -15.29 9.87
N LEU A 76 -6.16 -14.30 9.41
CA LEU A 76 -5.31 -14.41 8.23
C LEU A 76 -3.85 -14.65 8.60
N THR A 77 -3.21 -15.54 7.85
CA THR A 77 -1.75 -15.64 7.83
C THR A 77 -1.13 -14.37 7.25
N ALA A 78 0.13 -14.10 7.57
CA ALA A 78 0.85 -12.95 7.01
C ALA A 78 0.86 -12.93 5.47
N ARG A 79 0.87 -14.11 4.82
CA ARG A 79 0.78 -14.22 3.36
C ARG A 79 -0.58 -13.79 2.82
N GLN A 80 -1.67 -14.15 3.51
CA GLN A 80 -3.01 -13.74 3.11
C GLN A 80 -3.21 -12.23 3.35
N ALA A 81 -2.75 -11.72 4.49
CA ALA A 81 -2.79 -10.29 4.80
C ALA A 81 -1.98 -9.44 3.82
N LEU A 82 -0.84 -9.95 3.35
CA LEU A 82 -0.07 -9.35 2.25
C LEU A 82 -0.92 -9.24 0.97
N GLY A 83 -1.65 -10.31 0.63
CA GLY A 83 -2.59 -10.32 -0.51
C GLY A 83 -3.71 -9.29 -0.37
N GLU A 84 -4.32 -9.18 0.81
CA GLU A 84 -5.35 -8.16 1.10
C GLU A 84 -4.79 -6.74 0.96
N ALA A 85 -3.57 -6.49 1.45
CA ALA A 85 -2.92 -5.19 1.31
C ALA A 85 -2.64 -4.84 -0.16
N MET A 86 -2.17 -5.81 -0.96
CA MET A 86 -1.99 -5.64 -2.40
C MET A 86 -3.33 -5.38 -3.11
N TYR A 87 -4.40 -6.06 -2.70
CA TYR A 87 -5.74 -5.86 -3.26
C TYR A 87 -6.27 -4.45 -2.96
N ALA A 88 -6.09 -3.98 -1.73
CA ALA A 88 -6.47 -2.63 -1.30
C ALA A 88 -5.81 -1.51 -2.14
N LEU A 89 -4.63 -1.76 -2.69
CA LEU A 89 -3.91 -0.83 -3.58
C LEU A 89 -4.42 -0.86 -5.03
N GLY A 90 -4.82 -2.02 -5.54
CA GLY A 90 -5.03 -2.26 -6.98
C GLY A 90 -6.42 -1.94 -7.54
N ALA A 91 -7.33 -1.33 -6.77
CA ALA A 91 -8.74 -1.18 -7.16
C ALA A 91 -9.02 -0.14 -8.28
N ARG A 92 -8.01 0.46 -8.92
CA ARG A 92 -8.21 1.49 -9.95
C ARG A 92 -7.86 0.97 -11.35
N ARG A 93 -8.90 0.63 -12.12
CA ARG A 93 -8.80 0.38 -13.56
C ARG A 93 -8.76 1.70 -14.33
N SER A 94 -8.02 1.72 -15.43
CA SER A 94 -7.95 2.87 -16.34
C SER A 94 -8.46 2.47 -17.74
N PRO A 95 -9.34 3.26 -18.38
CA PRO A 95 -9.73 3.02 -19.76
C PRO A 95 -8.68 3.52 -20.79
N VAL A 96 -7.60 4.14 -20.34
CA VAL A 96 -6.56 4.71 -21.21
C VAL A 96 -5.80 3.58 -21.92
N GLY A 97 -5.62 3.69 -23.24
CA GLY A 97 -4.94 2.66 -24.03
C GLY A 97 -5.80 1.43 -24.29
N ALA A 98 -7.14 1.54 -24.23
CA ALA A 98 -8.03 0.40 -24.47
C ALA A 98 -7.79 -0.33 -25.81
N ASP A 99 -7.33 0.39 -26.84
CA ASP A 99 -6.91 -0.17 -28.13
C ASP A 99 -5.58 -0.96 -28.06
N GLN A 100 -4.75 -0.66 -27.06
CA GLN A 100 -3.47 -1.32 -26.78
C GLN A 100 -3.57 -2.45 -25.74
N GLN A 101 -4.76 -2.70 -25.17
CA GLN A 101 -4.93 -3.61 -24.04
C GLN A 101 -4.43 -5.03 -24.33
N ALA A 102 -4.80 -5.61 -25.48
CA ALA A 102 -4.37 -6.97 -25.84
C ALA A 102 -2.85 -7.09 -26.00
N ALA A 103 -2.19 -6.06 -26.54
CA ALA A 103 -0.74 -6.02 -26.64
C ALA A 103 -0.08 -5.89 -25.27
N ALA A 104 -0.65 -5.05 -24.39
CA ALA A 104 -0.17 -4.89 -23.02
C ALA A 104 -0.35 -6.18 -22.19
N GLU A 105 -1.45 -6.91 -22.37
CA GLU A 105 -1.67 -8.21 -21.72
C GLU A 105 -0.63 -9.24 -22.15
N ALA A 106 -0.27 -9.26 -23.44
CA ALA A 106 0.82 -10.10 -23.95
C ALA A 106 2.17 -9.70 -23.35
N ASP A 107 2.49 -8.40 -23.30
CA ASP A 107 3.75 -7.91 -22.70
C ASP A 107 3.89 -8.35 -21.23
N VAL A 108 2.81 -8.23 -20.45
CA VAL A 108 2.79 -8.63 -19.04
C VAL A 108 2.87 -10.15 -18.90
N ALA A 109 2.14 -10.92 -19.70
CA ALA A 109 2.22 -12.38 -19.69
C ALA A 109 3.63 -12.87 -20.02
N ASP A 110 4.26 -12.28 -21.04
CA ASP A 110 5.61 -12.63 -21.46
C ASP A 110 6.63 -12.25 -20.38
N LEU A 111 6.48 -11.10 -19.70
CA LEU A 111 7.31 -10.73 -18.56
C LEU A 111 7.21 -11.77 -17.44
N LEU A 112 5.98 -12.11 -17.02
CA LEU A 112 5.75 -13.09 -15.95
C LEU A 112 6.36 -14.46 -16.30
N ALA A 113 6.22 -14.88 -17.56
CA ALA A 113 6.83 -16.12 -18.05
C ALA A 113 8.37 -16.07 -18.02
N ARG A 114 8.99 -14.99 -18.54
CA ARG A 114 10.46 -14.82 -18.55
C ARG A 114 11.04 -14.78 -17.13
N ARG A 115 10.36 -14.14 -16.19
CA ARG A 115 10.78 -14.09 -14.78
C ARG A 115 10.42 -15.35 -13.99
N ALA A 116 9.66 -16.27 -14.58
CA ALA A 116 9.08 -17.43 -13.91
C ALA A 116 8.27 -17.06 -12.65
N TRP A 117 7.58 -15.91 -12.67
CA TRP A 117 6.72 -15.47 -11.58
C TRP A 117 5.37 -16.17 -11.65
N SER A 118 4.98 -16.82 -10.54
CA SER A 118 3.65 -17.39 -10.38
C SER A 118 2.73 -16.39 -9.69
N VAL A 119 1.87 -15.75 -10.47
CA VAL A 119 0.92 -14.72 -10.03
C VAL A 119 -0.48 -15.15 -10.47
N ASP A 120 -1.46 -14.97 -9.59
CA ASP A 120 -2.87 -15.26 -9.88
C ASP A 120 -3.40 -14.38 -11.03
N ASP A 121 -4.29 -14.93 -11.86
CA ASP A 121 -4.81 -14.23 -13.03
C ASP A 121 -5.64 -13.00 -12.66
N GLU A 122 -6.31 -13.02 -11.50
CA GLU A 122 -7.16 -11.96 -10.97
C GLU A 122 -6.37 -10.99 -10.05
N ASN A 123 -5.04 -11.11 -9.98
CA ASN A 123 -4.23 -10.24 -9.14
C ASN A 123 -4.35 -8.76 -9.60
N PRO A 124 -4.82 -7.82 -8.76
CA PRO A 124 -4.98 -6.42 -9.15
C PRO A 124 -3.70 -5.73 -9.62
N ALA A 125 -2.53 -6.14 -9.10
CA ALA A 125 -1.25 -5.62 -9.55
C ALA A 125 -0.94 -6.01 -11.00
N ARG A 126 -1.37 -7.21 -11.44
CA ARG A 126 -1.26 -7.63 -12.83
C ARG A 126 -2.08 -6.72 -13.73
N HIS A 127 -3.35 -6.47 -13.38
CA HIS A 127 -4.21 -5.56 -14.13
C HIS A 127 -3.67 -4.13 -14.15
N THR A 128 -3.11 -3.65 -13.03
CA THR A 128 -2.50 -2.32 -12.95
C THR A 128 -1.30 -2.21 -13.90
N LEU A 129 -0.40 -3.21 -13.92
CA LEU A 129 0.73 -3.21 -14.84
C LEU A 129 0.29 -3.26 -16.30
N THR A 130 -0.75 -4.04 -16.61
CA THR A 130 -1.34 -4.07 -17.95
C THR A 130 -1.87 -2.68 -18.35
N ASP A 131 -2.67 -2.04 -17.50
CA ASP A 131 -3.22 -0.71 -17.78
C ASP A 131 -2.09 0.34 -17.96
N VAL A 132 -0.98 0.22 -17.20
CA VAL A 132 0.22 1.07 -17.38
C VAL A 132 0.90 0.81 -18.71
N CYS A 133 1.11 -0.45 -19.11
CA CYS A 133 1.71 -0.78 -20.40
C CYS A 133 0.83 -0.31 -21.58
N ALA A 134 -0.49 -0.46 -21.47
CA ALA A 134 -1.42 0.03 -22.49
C ALA A 134 -1.31 1.55 -22.66
N ALA A 135 -1.27 2.30 -21.55
CA ALA A 135 -1.07 3.75 -21.58
C ALA A 135 0.30 4.14 -22.16
N LEU A 136 1.39 3.47 -21.77
CA LEU A 136 2.73 3.73 -22.31
C LEU A 136 2.81 3.48 -23.82
N ARG A 137 2.18 2.41 -24.33
CA ARG A 137 2.10 2.14 -25.77
C ARG A 137 1.35 3.24 -26.51
N GLN A 138 0.20 3.65 -26.00
CA GLN A 138 -0.61 4.72 -26.59
C GLN A 138 0.19 6.04 -26.68
N LEU A 139 1.10 6.28 -25.73
CA LEU A 139 1.97 7.45 -25.68
C LEU A 139 3.29 7.28 -26.47
N GLY A 140 3.53 6.12 -27.09
CA GLY A 140 4.74 5.86 -27.88
C GLY A 140 5.97 5.47 -27.05
N HIS A 141 5.81 5.13 -25.76
CA HIS A 141 6.88 4.77 -24.83
C HIS A 141 7.14 3.26 -24.75
N ALA A 142 7.24 2.59 -25.90
CA ALA A 142 7.56 1.17 -25.96
C ALA A 142 8.99 0.85 -25.46
N ASP A 143 9.88 1.84 -25.49
CA ASP A 143 11.23 1.79 -24.91
C ASP A 143 11.19 1.63 -23.38
N VAL A 144 10.24 2.28 -22.70
CA VAL A 144 10.03 2.09 -21.25
C VAL A 144 9.53 0.69 -20.95
N ILE A 145 8.62 0.16 -21.77
CA ILE A 145 8.12 -1.22 -21.65
C ILE A 145 9.24 -2.24 -21.87
N ALA A 146 10.16 -1.97 -22.82
CA ALA A 146 11.33 -2.81 -23.06
C ALA A 146 12.29 -2.88 -21.85
N LYS A 147 12.15 -1.98 -20.86
CA LYS A 147 12.93 -1.97 -19.61
C LYS A 147 12.27 -2.70 -18.44
N MET A 148 11.12 -3.35 -18.64
CA MET A 148 10.42 -4.06 -17.58
C MET A 148 11.26 -5.15 -16.89
N ASP A 149 12.13 -5.86 -17.61
CA ASP A 149 13.00 -6.89 -17.00
C ASP A 149 14.01 -6.28 -16.00
N ASP A 150 14.53 -5.07 -16.27
CA ASP A 150 15.43 -4.35 -15.36
C ASP A 150 14.67 -3.90 -14.10
N TYR A 151 13.44 -3.37 -14.27
CA TYR A 151 12.57 -3.01 -13.15
C TYR A 151 12.12 -4.23 -12.33
N ALA A 152 11.88 -5.37 -13.00
CA ALA A 152 11.49 -6.63 -12.34
C ALA A 152 12.61 -7.16 -11.45
N ALA A 153 13.87 -7.07 -11.89
CA ALA A 153 15.02 -7.45 -11.07
C ALA A 153 15.15 -6.58 -9.81
N ALA A 154 14.91 -5.26 -9.93
CA ALA A 154 14.88 -4.38 -8.77
C ALA A 154 13.70 -4.70 -7.83
N ALA A 155 12.53 -5.01 -8.39
CA ALA A 155 11.35 -5.39 -7.61
C ALA A 155 11.55 -6.71 -6.85
N GLU A 156 12.26 -7.70 -7.42
CA GLU A 156 12.61 -8.94 -6.70
C GLU A 156 13.52 -8.68 -5.50
N ALA A 157 14.49 -7.78 -5.64
CA ALA A 157 15.37 -7.42 -4.52
C ALA A 157 14.58 -6.76 -3.37
N VAL A 158 13.63 -5.88 -3.71
CA VAL A 158 12.73 -5.26 -2.74
C VAL A 158 11.84 -6.31 -2.08
N ALA A 159 11.19 -7.17 -2.87
CA ALA A 159 10.32 -8.23 -2.36
C ALA A 159 11.06 -9.19 -1.42
N ALA A 160 12.33 -9.52 -1.71
CA ALA A 160 13.14 -10.34 -0.82
C ALA A 160 13.36 -9.67 0.55
N ILE A 161 13.62 -8.36 0.58
CA ILE A 161 13.76 -7.58 1.82
C ILE A 161 12.44 -7.56 2.59
N ASP A 162 11.33 -7.28 1.90
CA ASP A 162 10.00 -7.19 2.52
C ASP A 162 9.60 -8.51 3.18
N ILE A 163 9.81 -9.63 2.49
CA ILE A 163 9.49 -10.95 3.03
C ILE A 163 10.41 -11.32 4.20
N GLU A 164 11.68 -10.92 4.19
CA GLU A 164 12.59 -11.13 5.32
C GLU A 164 12.16 -10.29 6.54
N LEU A 165 11.73 -9.04 6.34
CA LEU A 165 11.18 -8.20 7.41
C LEU A 165 9.95 -8.84 8.05
N VAL A 166 9.03 -9.36 7.25
CA VAL A 166 7.84 -10.07 7.74
C VAL A 166 8.24 -11.36 8.46
N ARG A 167 9.28 -12.08 8.02
CA ARG A 167 9.76 -13.30 8.67
C ARG A 167 10.51 -13.06 9.98
N GLY A 168 11.15 -11.91 10.13
CA GLY A 168 11.97 -11.57 11.28
C GLY A 168 11.19 -11.22 12.55
N VAL A 169 9.87 -10.99 12.47
CA VAL A 169 9.05 -10.63 13.64
C VAL A 169 8.47 -11.86 14.36
N PRO A 170 8.35 -11.84 15.69
CA PRO A 170 8.25 -13.06 16.49
C PRO A 170 6.84 -13.68 16.57
N THR A 171 5.78 -12.93 16.26
CA THR A 171 4.40 -13.40 16.39
C THR A 171 3.64 -13.23 15.10
N VAL A 172 2.68 -14.13 14.83
CA VAL A 172 1.86 -14.10 13.61
C VAL A 172 1.14 -12.75 13.48
N GLU A 173 0.64 -12.19 14.59
CA GLU A 173 -0.03 -10.90 14.61
C GLU A 173 0.92 -9.78 14.14
N ARG A 174 2.17 -9.79 14.61
CA ARG A 174 3.17 -8.82 14.17
C ARG A 174 3.61 -9.07 12.74
N MET A 175 3.64 -10.32 12.27
CA MET A 175 3.92 -10.64 10.86
C MET A 175 2.83 -10.05 9.96
N THR A 176 1.56 -10.24 10.33
CA THR A 176 0.38 -9.71 9.63
C THR A 176 0.40 -8.18 9.63
N GLU A 177 0.64 -7.54 10.78
CA GLU A 177 0.79 -6.08 10.87
C GLU A 177 1.95 -5.56 10.00
N THR A 178 3.11 -6.23 10.04
CA THR A 178 4.29 -5.86 9.25
C THR A 178 4.04 -6.04 7.75
N ALA A 179 3.31 -7.09 7.34
CA ALA A 179 2.96 -7.30 5.95
C ALA A 179 2.03 -6.20 5.42
N ILE A 180 0.98 -5.86 6.17
CA ILE A 180 0.03 -4.81 5.78
C ILE A 180 0.70 -3.44 5.75
N VAL A 181 1.31 -3.03 6.88
CA VAL A 181 1.93 -1.70 6.99
C VAL A 181 3.12 -1.58 6.04
N GLY A 182 3.94 -2.63 5.95
CA GLY A 182 5.10 -2.71 5.08
C GLY A 182 4.72 -2.58 3.61
N THR A 183 3.62 -3.17 3.17
CA THR A 183 3.15 -3.03 1.78
C THR A 183 2.61 -1.62 1.52
N ILE A 184 1.67 -1.16 2.36
CA ILE A 184 0.96 0.12 2.13
C ILE A 184 1.91 1.32 2.25
N LEU A 185 2.74 1.36 3.30
CA LEU A 185 3.71 2.45 3.47
C LEU A 185 4.97 2.21 2.64
N GLY A 186 5.28 0.95 2.32
CA GLY A 186 6.41 0.56 1.46
C GLY A 186 6.30 1.17 0.08
N ASP A 187 5.14 1.16 -0.56
CA ASP A 187 4.95 1.80 -1.87
C ASP A 187 5.34 3.29 -1.85
N THR A 188 4.95 4.00 -0.78
CA THR A 188 5.28 5.41 -0.62
C THR A 188 6.78 5.60 -0.36
N MET A 189 7.35 4.77 0.51
CA MET A 189 8.78 4.78 0.82
C MET A 189 9.63 4.48 -0.42
N LEU A 190 9.30 3.44 -1.19
CA LEU A 190 9.99 3.04 -2.41
C LEU A 190 9.86 4.10 -3.50
N SER A 191 8.70 4.72 -3.64
CA SER A 191 8.50 5.84 -4.56
C SER A 191 9.40 7.04 -4.20
N ALA A 192 9.49 7.38 -2.91
CA ALA A 192 10.39 8.43 -2.44
C ALA A 192 11.87 8.07 -2.67
N LEU A 193 12.28 6.86 -2.29
CA LEU A 193 13.65 6.36 -2.50
C LEU A 193 14.04 6.35 -3.97
N ARG A 194 13.14 5.88 -4.85
CA ARG A 194 13.35 5.90 -6.30
C ARG A 194 13.59 7.31 -6.81
N ARG A 195 12.79 8.29 -6.38
CA ARG A 195 12.93 9.70 -6.81
C ARG A 195 14.23 10.33 -6.32
N LEU A 196 14.63 10.07 -5.08
CA LEU A 196 15.91 10.51 -4.53
C LEU A 196 17.09 9.90 -5.31
N ALA A 197 17.01 8.60 -5.62
CA ALA A 197 18.01 7.92 -6.43
C ALA A 197 18.07 8.48 -7.86
N GLN A 198 16.92 8.82 -8.46
CA GLN A 198 16.87 9.47 -9.77
C GLN A 198 17.57 10.83 -9.76
N GLU A 199 17.30 11.69 -8.77
CA GLU A 199 18.00 12.97 -8.63
C GLU A 199 19.52 12.77 -8.51
N HIS A 200 19.95 11.85 -7.65
CA HIS A 200 21.36 11.54 -7.45
C HIS A 200 22.06 11.04 -8.73
N VAL A 201 21.44 10.11 -9.46
CA VAL A 201 22.00 9.55 -10.70
C VAL A 201 21.94 10.57 -11.84
N SER A 202 20.90 11.39 -11.90
CA SER A 202 20.75 12.43 -12.93
C SER A 202 21.90 13.42 -12.89
N GLY A 203 22.32 13.88 -11.71
CA GLY A 203 23.47 14.78 -11.58
C GLY A 203 24.83 14.16 -11.89
N GLN A 204 24.90 12.84 -12.15
CA GLN A 204 26.14 12.18 -12.58
C GLN A 204 26.19 11.92 -14.09
N VAL A 205 25.02 11.77 -14.71
CA VAL A 205 24.88 11.25 -16.08
C VAL A 205 24.36 12.30 -17.03
N LEU A 206 23.43 13.14 -16.58
CA LEU A 206 22.88 14.22 -17.38
C LEU A 206 23.75 15.46 -17.20
N PRO A 207 24.10 16.16 -18.29
CA PRO A 207 24.84 17.40 -18.20
C PRO A 207 24.03 18.44 -17.45
N ASP A 208 24.70 19.26 -16.64
CA ASP A 208 24.12 20.54 -16.22
C ASP A 208 23.92 21.38 -17.50
N GLU A 209 22.74 21.99 -17.67
CA GLU A 209 22.52 22.93 -18.75
C GLU A 209 23.46 24.13 -18.55
N ASP A 210 24.44 24.30 -19.45
CA ASP A 210 25.13 25.58 -19.70
C ASP A 210 24.19 26.56 -20.43
#